data_AF-A0A3G1KNX2-F1
#
_entry.id   AF-A0A3G1KNX2-F1
#
_cell.length_a   1.000
_cell.length_b   1.000
_cell.length_c   1.000
_cell.angle_alpha   90.00
_cell.angle_beta   90.00
_cell.angle_gamma   90.00
#
_symmetry.space_group_name_H-M   'P 1'
#
loop_
_entity.id
_entity.type
_entity.pdbx_description
1 polymer ?
#
loop_
_entity_poly.entity_id
_entity_poly.type
_entity_poly.pdbx_seq_one_letter_code
_entity_poly.pdbx_strand_id
1 'polypeptide(L)' 'MDQLGDKVAYTIHEAIEATGLGKNFIYELMNTGQLGFVRRGKGGTKRVIPKFELERWLKENLEFAERPRRKTG' A
#
# COMPACT_ATOMS: atom_id res chain seq x y z
N MET A 1 17.22 2.38 5.60
CA MET A 1 16.36 1.80 4.56
C MET A 1 15.41 2.89 4.12
N ASP A 2 15.68 3.56 3.00
CA ASP A 2 14.75 4.50 2.37
C ASP A 2 14.22 3.80 1.12
N GLN A 3 13.28 2.87 1.31
CA GLN A 3 12.73 2.03 0.23
C GLN A 3 11.58 2.71 -0.53
N LEU A 4 11.07 3.83 -0.03
CA LEU A 4 10.04 4.65 -0.64
C LEU A 4 10.63 6.03 -0.93
N GLY A 5 10.56 6.52 -2.17
CA GLY A 5 11.14 7.83 -2.55
C GLY A 5 10.65 9.04 -1.73
N ASP A 6 11.04 10.26 -2.13
CA ASP A 6 10.82 11.51 -1.39
C ASP A 6 9.33 11.97 -1.24
N LYS A 7 8.36 11.15 -1.67
CA LYS A 7 6.94 11.52 -1.67
C LYS A 7 6.28 11.21 -0.33
N VAL A 8 5.47 12.15 0.16
CA VAL A 8 4.68 11.97 1.40
C VAL A 8 3.41 11.12 1.21
N ALA A 9 2.96 10.93 -0.03
CA ALA A 9 1.81 10.11 -0.37
C ALA A 9 1.92 9.60 -1.81
N TYR A 10 1.34 8.43 -2.05
CA TYR A 10 1.40 7.70 -3.30
C TYR A 10 -0.02 7.48 -3.83
N THR A 11 -0.25 7.74 -5.12
CA THR A 11 -1.43 7.19 -5.78
C THR A 11 -1.35 5.65 -5.82
N ILE A 12 -2.46 4.98 -6.15
CA ILE A 12 -2.47 3.52 -6.27
C ILE A 12 -1.41 3.03 -7.27
N HIS A 13 -1.25 3.72 -8.40
CA HIS A 13 -0.23 3.37 -9.39
C HIS A 13 1.19 3.50 -8.82
N GLU A 14 1.49 4.62 -8.17
CA GLU A 14 2.82 4.82 -7.57
C GLU A 14 3.08 3.85 -6.41
N ALA A 15 2.05 3.46 -5.65
CA ALA A 15 2.17 2.46 -4.60
C ALA A 15 2.52 1.08 -5.18
N ILE A 16 1.92 0.70 -6.32
CA ILE A 16 2.29 -0.53 -7.05
C ILE A 16 3.76 -0.48 -7.46
N GLU A 17 4.20 0.63 -8.05
CA GLU A 17 5.59 0.78 -8.50
C GLU A 17 6.59 0.79 -7.33
N ALA A 18 6.24 1.42 -6.21
CA ALA A 18 7.11 1.51 -5.04
C ALA A 18 7.19 0.20 -4.24
N THR A 19 6.12 -0.59 -4.21
CA THR A 19 6.02 -1.77 -3.32
C THR A 19 6.03 -3.11 -4.07
N GLY A 20 5.80 -3.10 -5.38
CA GLY A 20 5.58 -4.30 -6.17
C GLY A 20 4.25 -5.01 -5.86
N LEU A 21 3.38 -4.44 -5.01
CA LEU A 21 2.09 -5.05 -4.69
C LEU A 21 1.12 -4.95 -5.87
N GLY A 22 0.34 -6.01 -6.07
CA GLY A 22 -0.68 -6.02 -7.12
C GLY A 22 -1.79 -5.00 -6.88
N LYS A 23 -2.32 -4.41 -7.95
CA LYS A 23 -3.43 -3.44 -7.90
C LYS A 23 -4.62 -3.93 -7.07
N ASN A 24 -5.12 -5.14 -7.37
CA ASN A 24 -6.27 -5.72 -6.66
C ASN A 24 -5.99 -5.90 -5.18
N PHE A 25 -4.76 -6.30 -4.83
CA PHE A 25 -4.35 -6.46 -3.45
C PHE A 25 -4.36 -5.13 -2.69
N ILE A 26 -3.84 -4.06 -3.28
CA ILE A 26 -3.93 -2.72 -2.69
C ILE A 26 -5.39 -2.30 -2.48
N TYR A 27 -6.27 -2.52 -3.46
CA TYR A 27 -7.70 -2.24 -3.31
C TYR A 27 -8.34 -3.06 -2.18
N GLU A 28 -7.99 -4.34 -2.05
CA GLU A 28 -8.47 -5.21 -0.98
C GLU A 28 -8.02 -4.70 0.39
N LEU A 29 -6.75 -4.32 0.54
CA LEU A 29 -6.22 -3.73 1.78
C LEU A 29 -6.94 -2.42 2.15
N MET A 30 -7.20 -1.57 1.16
CA MET A 30 -7.98 -0.34 1.36
C MET A 30 -9.42 -0.63 1.75
N ASN A 31 -10.05 -1.65 1.16
CA ASN A 31 -11.44 -1.99 1.41
C ASN A 31 -11.64 -2.71 2.76
N THR A 32 -10.65 -3.51 3.17
CA THR A 32 -10.62 -4.19 4.46
C THR A 32 -10.17 -3.28 5.61
N GLY A 33 -9.77 -2.04 5.32
CA GLY A 33 -9.29 -1.08 6.31
C GLY A 33 -7.87 -1.35 6.83
N GLN A 34 -7.16 -2.30 6.21
CA GLN A 34 -5.77 -2.63 6.55
C GLN A 34 -4.78 -1.59 6.03
N LEU A 35 -5.18 -0.80 5.02
CA LEU A 35 -4.36 0.27 4.47
C LEU A 35 -5.17 1.58 4.41
N GLY A 36 -4.75 2.55 5.21
CA GLY A 36 -5.35 3.88 5.21
C GLY A 36 -5.13 4.61 3.90
N PHE A 37 -6.15 5.34 3.46
CA PHE A 37 -6.07 6.20 2.30
C PHE A 37 -6.80 7.51 2.55
N VAL A 38 -6.34 8.55 1.88
CA VAL A 38 -6.98 9.86 1.89
C VAL A 38 -7.50 10.19 0.49
N ARG A 39 -8.64 10.87 0.45
CA ARG A 39 -9.20 11.38 -0.80
C ARG A 39 -8.62 12.78 -1.05
N ARG A 40 -7.91 12.96 -2.16
CA ARG A 40 -7.32 14.24 -2.59
C ARG A 40 -8.04 14.77 -3.83
N GLY A 41 -8.08 16.10 -3.97
CA GLY A 41 -8.66 16.79 -5.12
C GLY A 41 -10.11 17.24 -4.91
N LYS A 42 -10.56 18.17 -5.77
CA LYS A 42 -11.90 18.75 -5.72
C LYS A 42 -12.93 17.64 -5.94
N GLY A 43 -13.75 17.34 -4.93
CA GLY A 43 -14.76 16.28 -4.98
C GLY A 43 -14.29 14.88 -4.55
N GLY A 44 -13.06 14.71 -4.03
CA GLY A 44 -12.61 13.45 -3.45
C GLY A 44 -12.38 12.30 -4.45
N THR A 45 -12.16 12.63 -5.72
CA THR A 45 -12.04 11.66 -6.82
C THR A 45 -10.72 10.89 -6.80
N LYS A 46 -9.62 11.49 -6.34
CA LYS A 46 -8.32 10.82 -6.28
C LYS A 46 -8.11 10.19 -4.92
N ARG A 47 -7.70 8.93 -4.88
CA ARG A 47 -7.30 8.24 -3.65
C ARG A 47 -5.79 8.17 -3.62
N VAL A 48 -5.20 8.59 -2.51
CA VAL A 48 -3.76 8.50 -2.27
C VAL A 48 -3.53 7.83 -0.93
N ILE A 49 -2.50 7.01 -0.88
CA ILE A 49 -2.06 6.25 0.28
C ILE A 49 -0.89 7.04 0.89
N PRO A 50 -1.00 7.51 2.15
CA PRO A 50 0.11 8.18 2.82
C PRO A 50 1.34 7.27 2.90
N LYS A 51 2.55 7.83 2.74
CA LYS A 51 3.82 7.11 2.85
C LYS A 51 3.89 6.31 4.16
N PHE A 52 3.59 6.96 5.28
CA PHE A 52 3.61 6.35 6.60
C PHE A 52 2.68 5.13 6.72
N GLU A 53 1.48 5.16 6.12
CA GLU A 53 0.56 4.01 6.15
C GLU A 53 1.08 2.85 5.32
N LEU A 54 1.67 3.14 4.15
CA LEU A 54 2.30 2.13 3.30
C LEU A 54 3.51 1.51 4.00
N GLU A 55 4.38 2.33 4.59
CA GLU A 55 5.57 1.88 5.34
C GLU A 55 5.19 1.10 6.59
N ARG A 56 4.17 1.56 7.33
CA ARG A 56 3.63 0.85 8.48
C ARG A 56 3.14 -0.53 8.05
N TRP A 57 2.30 -0.61 7.02
CA TRP A 57 1.76 -1.88 6.54
C TRP A 57 2.89 -2.80 6.06
N LEU A 58 3.85 -2.28 5.30
CA LEU A 58 5.03 -3.02 4.87
C LEU A 58 5.84 -3.51 6.07
N LYS A 59 6.10 -2.69 7.08
CA LYS A 59 6.83 -3.14 8.27
C LYS A 59 6.07 -4.26 8.99
N GLU A 60 4.77 -4.13 9.16
CA GLU A 60 3.93 -5.13 9.83
C GLU A 60 3.78 -6.43 9.02
N ASN A 61 3.88 -6.40 7.68
CA ASN A 61 3.56 -7.54 6.80
C ASN A 61 4.74 -8.07 5.97
N LEU A 62 5.83 -7.33 5.83
CA LEU A 62 7.06 -7.79 5.16
C LEU A 62 7.82 -8.77 6.05
N GLU A 63 7.72 -8.63 7.39
CA GLU A 63 8.13 -9.67 8.35
C GLU A 63 7.35 -10.99 8.13
N PHE A 64 6.18 -10.94 7.48
CA PHE A 64 5.41 -12.12 7.08
C PHE A 64 5.69 -12.59 5.65
N ALA A 65 6.25 -11.75 4.77
CA ALA A 65 6.53 -12.09 3.37
C ALA A 65 7.73 -13.05 3.22
N GLU A 66 8.62 -13.11 4.22
CA GLU A 66 9.68 -14.12 4.29
C GLU A 66 9.15 -15.52 4.68
N ARG A 67 7.89 -15.64 5.11
CA ARG A 67 7.22 -16.94 5.16
C ARG A 67 6.63 -17.22 3.78
N PRO A 68 7.11 -18.26 3.05
CA PRO A 68 6.47 -18.64 1.81
C PRO A 68 5.01 -18.97 2.12
N ARG A 69 4.09 -18.22 1.50
CA ARG A 69 2.68 -18.58 1.50
C ARG A 69 2.59 -19.99 0.93
N ARG A 70 2.42 -20.98 1.81
CA ARG A 70 1.98 -22.31 1.41
C ARG A 70 0.71 -22.10 0.61
N LYS A 71 0.76 -22.39 -0.69
CA LYS A 71 -0.44 -22.74 -1.45
C LYS A 71 -1.11 -23.86 -0.66
N THR A 72 -2.25 -23.57 -0.06
CA THR A 72 -3.13 -24.60 0.48
C THR A 72 -4.22 -24.84 -0.55
N GLY A 73 -4.45 -26.11 -0.86
CA GLY A 73 -5.67 -26.64 -1.50
C GLY A 73 -5.84 -26.33 -2.96
#